data_AF-A0A7R9C374-F1
#
_entry.id   AF-A0A7R9C374-F1
#
_cell.length_a   1.000
_cell.length_b   1.000
_cell.length_c   1.000
_cell.angle_alpha   90.00
_cell.angle_beta   90.00
_cell.angle_gamma   90.00
#
_symmetry.space_group_name_H-M   'P 1'
#
loop_
_entity.id
_entity.type
_entity.pdbx_description
1 polymer ?
#
loop_
_entity_poly.entity_id
_entity_poly.type
_entity_poly.pdbx_seq_one_letter_code
_entity_poly.pdbx_strand_id
1 'polypeptide(L)'
;MWAQNKIDPVVKQIELDLTRTLPNNRHYDSARADGIPRLRRVLIAFSLHRPDVGYCQGLNRIAAVALLFLSEEDAFWAMCLIIDRLMPPEYYTRTLLGAQVDQRVLKDLLADKLPRLSAHLAEQNVDINLCTFNWFLCIY
;
A
#
# COMPACT_ATOMS: atom_id res chain seq x y z
N MET A 1 -13.58 -15.83 -33.72
CA MET A 1 -12.36 -15.76 -32.88
C MET A 1 -12.69 -14.91 -31.66
N TRP A 2 -12.93 -15.55 -30.51
CA TRP A 2 -13.33 -14.85 -29.29
C TRP A 2 -12.08 -14.34 -28.59
N ALA A 3 -11.87 -13.03 -28.59
CA ALA A 3 -10.87 -12.41 -27.73
C ALA A 3 -11.32 -12.64 -26.29
N GLN A 4 -10.59 -13.50 -25.57
CA GLN A 4 -10.72 -13.62 -24.12
C GLN A 4 -10.54 -12.22 -23.53
N ASN A 5 -11.61 -11.73 -22.89
CA ASN A 5 -11.61 -10.48 -22.14
C ASN A 5 -10.69 -10.68 -20.91
N LYS A 6 -9.38 -10.59 -21.11
CA LYS A 6 -8.39 -10.67 -20.04
C LYS A 6 -8.53 -9.39 -19.22
N ILE A 7 -9.13 -9.51 -18.05
CA ILE A 7 -9.13 -8.45 -17.04
C ILE A 7 -7.66 -8.10 -16.74
N ASP A 8 -7.34 -6.80 -16.79
CA ASP A 8 -6.02 -6.28 -16.48
C ASP A 8 -5.55 -6.84 -15.11
N PRO A 9 -4.36 -7.46 -15.00
CA PRO A 9 -3.83 -7.98 -13.76
C PRO A 9 -3.84 -6.97 -12.60
N VAL A 10 -3.62 -5.68 -12.89
CA VAL A 10 -3.66 -4.59 -11.90
C VAL A 10 -5.07 -4.40 -11.38
N VAL A 11 -6.07 -4.33 -12.27
CA VAL A 11 -7.48 -4.20 -11.89
C VAL A 11 -7.93 -5.40 -11.07
N LYS A 12 -7.51 -6.61 -11.46
CA LYS A 12 -7.80 -7.83 -10.68
C LYS A 12 -7.25 -7.75 -9.26
N GLN A 13 -6.02 -7.25 -9.09
CA GLN A 13 -5.42 -7.10 -7.77
C GLN A 13 -6.13 -6.01 -6.94
N ILE A 14 -6.54 -4.92 -7.56
CA ILE A 14 -7.36 -3.89 -6.90
C ILE A 14 -8.66 -4.49 -6.37
N GLU A 15 -9.42 -5.24 -7.19
CA GLU A 15 -10.70 -5.84 -6.76
C GLU A 15 -10.55 -6.78 -5.55
N LEU A 16 -9.46 -7.54 -5.48
CA LEU A 16 -9.16 -8.42 -4.34
C LEU A 16 -8.89 -7.64 -3.05
N ASP A 17 -8.42 -6.39 -3.17
CA ASP A 17 -8.03 -5.57 -2.04
C ASP A 17 -9.17 -4.70 -1.52
N LEU A 18 -10.15 -4.35 -2.36
CA LEU A 18 -11.25 -3.46 -1.99
C LEU A 18 -12.00 -3.93 -0.73
N THR A 19 -12.39 -5.19 -0.67
CA THR A 19 -13.23 -5.73 0.43
C THR A 19 -12.48 -5.97 1.73
N ARG A 20 -11.14 -6.02 1.67
CA ARG A 20 -10.26 -6.18 2.85
C ARG A 20 -9.65 -4.86 3.31
N THR A 21 -9.98 -3.74 2.66
CA THR A 21 -9.46 -2.41 3.00
C THR A 21 -10.31 -1.76 4.08
N LEU A 22 -9.73 -1.48 5.25
CA LEU A 22 -10.42 -0.86 6.39
C LEU A 22 -11.77 -1.54 6.74
N PRO A 23 -11.82 -2.87 6.91
CA PRO A 23 -13.08 -3.62 7.01
C PRO A 23 -13.92 -3.28 8.26
N ASN A 24 -13.31 -2.62 9.25
CA ASN A 24 -14.00 -2.18 10.47
C ASN A 24 -14.53 -0.74 10.36
N ASN A 25 -14.38 -0.08 9.20
CA ASN A 25 -14.90 1.26 8.95
C ASN A 25 -16.21 1.17 8.16
N ARG A 26 -17.25 1.89 8.60
CA ARG A 26 -18.59 1.87 8.00
C ARG A 26 -18.64 2.16 6.49
N HIS A 27 -17.65 2.87 5.95
CA HIS A 27 -17.58 3.21 4.52
C HIS A 27 -16.98 2.07 3.66
N TYR A 28 -16.44 1.02 4.31
CA TYR A 28 -15.75 -0.09 3.67
C TYR A 28 -16.09 -1.47 4.27
N ASP A 29 -17.01 -1.53 5.23
CA ASP A 29 -17.35 -2.73 6.00
C ASP A 29 -18.03 -3.85 5.20
N SER A 30 -18.42 -3.57 3.96
CA SER A 30 -19.07 -4.50 3.08
C SER A 30 -18.76 -4.17 1.62
N ALA A 31 -18.87 -5.17 0.74
CA ALA A 31 -18.68 -4.98 -0.70
C ALA A 31 -19.68 -3.99 -1.33
N ARG A 32 -20.77 -3.64 -0.62
CA ARG A 32 -21.80 -2.68 -1.04
C ARG A 32 -21.65 -1.31 -0.37
N ALA A 33 -20.65 -1.13 0.50
CA ALA A 33 -20.41 0.13 1.16
C ALA A 33 -20.10 1.24 0.15
N ASP A 34 -20.51 2.46 0.46
CA ASP A 34 -20.45 3.63 -0.42
C ASP A 34 -19.02 4.05 -0.79
N GLY A 35 -18.04 3.73 0.07
CA GLY A 35 -16.63 4.00 -0.17
C GLY A 35 -15.99 3.09 -1.22
N ILE A 36 -16.51 1.87 -1.44
CA ILE A 36 -15.90 0.88 -2.33
C ILE A 36 -15.84 1.35 -3.79
N PRO A 37 -16.93 1.89 -4.39
CA PRO A 37 -16.86 2.43 -5.75
C PRO A 37 -15.88 3.60 -5.92
N ARG A 38 -15.79 4.48 -4.91
CA ARG A 38 -14.86 5.64 -4.93
C ARG A 38 -13.41 5.16 -4.86
N LEU A 39 -13.12 4.24 -3.94
CA LEU A 39 -11.81 3.63 -3.77
C LEU A 39 -11.33 2.94 -5.06
N ARG A 40 -12.21 2.16 -5.71
CA ARG A 40 -11.91 1.52 -6.99
C ARG A 40 -11.49 2.54 -8.06
N ARG A 41 -12.26 3.62 -8.22
CA ARG A 41 -11.97 4.64 -9.25
C ARG A 41 -10.63 5.34 -9.00
N VAL A 42 -10.34 5.72 -7.75
CA VAL A 42 -9.06 6.36 -7.40
C VAL A 42 -7.88 5.42 -7.68
N LEU A 43 -7.96 4.15 -7.27
CA LEU A 43 -6.87 3.19 -7.47
C LEU A 43 -6.64 2.87 -8.95
N ILE A 44 -7.71 2.69 -9.73
CA ILE A 44 -7.60 2.47 -11.17
C ILE A 44 -7.01 3.72 -11.84
N ALA A 45 -7.55 4.91 -11.55
CA ALA A 45 -7.04 6.17 -12.11
C ALA A 45 -5.55 6.36 -11.79
N PHE A 46 -5.12 6.06 -10.57
CA PHE A 46 -3.72 6.15 -10.19
C PHE A 46 -2.85 5.17 -10.97
N SER A 47 -3.28 3.91 -11.10
CA SER A 47 -2.51 2.91 -11.85
C SER A 47 -2.31 3.27 -13.31
N LEU A 48 -3.27 3.99 -13.90
CA LEU A 48 -3.18 4.53 -15.27
C LEU A 48 -2.30 5.79 -15.33
N HIS A 49 -2.37 6.65 -14.31
CA HIS A 49 -1.56 7.86 -14.21
C HIS A 49 -0.07 7.55 -13.99
N ARG A 50 0.22 6.52 -13.19
CA ARG A 50 1.57 6.07 -12.82
C ARG A 50 1.80 4.61 -13.20
N PRO A 51 1.93 4.29 -14.50
CA PRO A 51 2.09 2.92 -14.98
C PRO A 51 3.43 2.28 -14.56
N ASP A 52 4.42 3.10 -14.21
CA ASP A 52 5.71 2.67 -13.65
C ASP A 52 5.56 2.05 -12.24
N VAL A 53 4.60 2.56 -11.46
CA VAL A 53 4.18 2.00 -10.17
C VAL A 53 3.11 0.92 -10.38
N GLY A 54 2.09 1.23 -11.17
CA GLY A 54 0.90 0.41 -11.36
C GLY A 54 0.09 0.34 -10.06
N TYR A 55 0.04 -0.84 -9.45
CA TYR A 55 -0.60 -1.06 -8.17
C TYR A 55 0.27 -1.93 -7.26
N CYS A 56 0.58 -1.40 -6.08
CA CYS A 56 1.25 -2.11 -5.00
C CYS A 56 0.27 -2.29 -3.83
N GLN A 57 0.27 -3.49 -3.23
CA GLN A 57 -0.54 -3.75 -2.04
C GLN A 57 -0.08 -2.82 -0.89
N GLY A 58 -0.99 -1.99 -0.40
CA GLY A 58 -0.71 -0.88 0.53
C GLY A 58 -1.33 0.43 0.04
N LEU A 59 -1.33 0.66 -1.28
CA LEU A 59 -1.92 1.85 -1.89
C LEU A 59 -3.44 1.96 -1.63
N ASN A 60 -4.13 0.82 -1.56
CA ASN A 60 -5.54 0.76 -1.17
C ASN A 60 -5.81 1.41 0.19
N ARG A 61 -4.92 1.22 1.16
CA ARG A 61 -5.11 1.77 2.51
C ARG A 61 -4.84 3.28 2.52
N ILE A 62 -3.83 3.75 1.81
CA ILE A 62 -3.54 5.18 1.63
C ILE A 62 -4.74 5.88 0.98
N ALA A 63 -5.23 5.34 -0.15
CA ALA A 63 -6.39 5.89 -0.86
C ALA A 63 -7.65 5.88 0.01
N ALA A 64 -7.93 4.79 0.72
CA ALA A 64 -9.09 4.69 1.59
C ALA A 64 -9.05 5.69 2.74
N VAL A 65 -7.90 5.86 3.39
CA VAL A 65 -7.73 6.87 4.45
C VAL A 65 -7.94 8.29 3.89
N ALA A 66 -7.35 8.62 2.74
CA ALA A 66 -7.56 9.92 2.09
C ALA A 66 -9.05 10.18 1.80
N LEU A 67 -9.77 9.18 1.28
CA LEU A 67 -11.20 9.26 0.94
C LEU A 67 -12.13 9.44 2.15
N LEU A 68 -11.67 9.18 3.38
CA LEU A 68 -12.43 9.47 4.59
C LEU A 68 -12.51 10.98 4.88
N PHE A 69 -11.55 11.76 4.41
CA PHE A 69 -11.43 13.18 4.72
C PHE A 69 -11.56 14.09 3.49
N LEU A 70 -11.37 13.54 2.30
CA LEU A 70 -11.28 14.29 1.05
C LEU A 70 -12.35 13.89 0.03
N SER A 71 -12.57 14.79 -0.92
CA SER A 71 -13.32 14.46 -2.15
C SER A 71 -12.57 13.39 -2.95
N GLU A 72 -13.23 12.77 -3.93
CA GLU A 72 -12.58 11.74 -4.75
C GLU A 72 -11.38 12.27 -5.56
N GLU A 73 -11.52 13.48 -6.13
CA GLU A 73 -10.46 14.14 -6.88
C GLU A 73 -9.30 14.55 -5.97
N ASP A 74 -9.61 15.16 -4.81
CA ASP A 74 -8.58 15.56 -3.85
C ASP A 74 -7.83 14.36 -3.27
N ALA A 75 -8.54 13.25 -3.01
CA ALA A 75 -7.91 12.01 -2.55
C ALA A 75 -6.94 11.43 -3.60
N PHE A 76 -7.30 11.51 -4.88
CA PHE A 76 -6.41 11.11 -5.97
C PHE A 76 -5.13 11.97 -5.98
N TRP A 77 -5.26 13.30 -5.97
CA TRP A 77 -4.10 14.19 -6.00
C TRP A 77 -3.26 14.12 -4.73
N ALA A 78 -3.88 13.95 -3.57
CA ALA A 78 -3.18 13.70 -2.31
C ALA A 78 -2.35 12.41 -2.39
N MET A 79 -2.90 11.34 -2.97
CA MET A 79 -2.16 10.10 -3.16
C MET A 79 -0.97 10.29 -4.11
N CYS A 80 -1.15 10.98 -5.25
CA CYS A 80 -0.03 11.33 -6.13
C CYS A 80 1.05 12.13 -5.40
N LEU A 81 0.66 13.13 -4.61
CA LEU A 81 1.60 13.92 -3.82
C LEU A 81 2.39 13.07 -2.82
N ILE A 82 1.71 12.18 -2.08
CA ILE A 82 2.35 11.28 -1.10
C ILE A 82 3.39 10.42 -1.81
N ILE A 83 3.00 9.73 -2.88
CA ILE A 83 3.88 8.78 -3.57
C ILE A 83 5.04 9.47 -4.28
N ASP A 84 4.82 10.68 -4.81
CA ASP A 84 5.78 11.31 -5.72
C ASP A 84 6.72 12.29 -5.03
N ARG A 85 6.29 12.86 -3.91
CA ARG A 85 7.01 13.95 -3.23
C ARG A 85 7.38 13.62 -1.80
N LEU A 86 6.61 12.79 -1.10
CA LEU A 86 6.87 12.47 0.31
C LEU A 86 7.63 11.15 0.46
N MET A 87 7.26 10.15 -0.33
CA MET A 87 7.87 8.83 -0.25
C MET A 87 9.21 8.79 -1.00
N PRO A 88 10.20 8.03 -0.51
CA PRO A 88 11.46 7.88 -1.21
C PRO A 88 11.27 7.33 -2.64
N PRO A 89 12.21 7.61 -3.56
CA PRO A 89 12.17 7.00 -4.89
C PRO A 89 12.09 5.47 -4.82
N GLU A 90 11.43 4.87 -5.80
CA GLU A 90 11.32 3.40 -5.95
C GLU A 90 10.66 2.68 -4.77
N TYR A 91 9.86 3.37 -3.96
CA TYR A 91 9.19 2.75 -2.81
C TYR A 91 8.09 1.76 -3.20
N TYR A 92 7.31 2.10 -4.23
CA TYR A 92 6.14 1.35 -4.69
C TYR A 92 6.33 0.73 -6.08
N THR A 93 7.54 0.82 -6.64
CA THR A 93 7.86 0.15 -7.91
C THR A 93 7.88 -1.37 -7.71
N ARG A 94 7.99 -2.13 -8.80
CA ARG A 94 7.99 -3.61 -8.73
C ARG A 94 9.12 -4.19 -7.88
N THR A 95 10.24 -3.48 -7.75
CA THR A 95 11.40 -3.92 -6.96
C THR A 95 11.26 -3.56 -5.48
N LEU A 96 10.43 -2.56 -5.14
CA LEU A 96 10.26 -2.03 -3.79
C LEU A 96 11.60 -1.63 -3.14
N LEU A 97 12.56 -1.14 -3.93
CA LEU A 97 13.91 -0.89 -3.47
C LEU A 97 13.92 0.13 -2.32
N GLY A 98 13.14 1.20 -2.44
CA GLY A 98 13.01 2.20 -1.37
C GLY A 98 12.51 1.59 -0.06
N ALA A 99 11.49 0.73 -0.13
CA ALA A 99 10.96 0.05 1.05
C ALA A 99 11.95 -0.95 1.67
N GLN A 100 12.75 -1.65 0.85
CA GLN A 100 13.80 -2.55 1.33
C GLN A 100 14.93 -1.80 2.05
N VAL A 101 15.29 -0.60 1.55
CA VAL A 101 16.27 0.27 2.22
C VAL A 101 15.75 0.68 3.60
N ASP A 102 14.50 1.11 3.71
CA ASP A 102 13.90 1.47 5.00
C ASP A 102 13.82 0.29 5.98
N GLN A 103 13.51 -0.92 5.48
CA GLN A 103 13.60 -2.13 6.31
C GLN A 103 15.00 -2.35 6.87
N ARG A 104 16.04 -2.09 6.06
CA ARG A 104 17.41 -2.23 6.51
C ARG A 104 17.77 -1.18 7.55
N VAL A 105 17.39 0.07 7.33
CA VAL A 105 17.57 1.15 8.31
C VAL A 105 16.87 0.81 9.62
N LEU A 106 15.65 0.26 9.59
CA LEU A 106 14.95 -0.18 10.79
C LEU A 106 15.73 -1.27 11.54
N LYS A 107 16.29 -2.27 10.84
CA LYS A 107 17.11 -3.32 11.47
C LYS A 107 18.35 -2.74 12.14
N ASP A 108 19.04 -1.81 11.48
CA ASP A 108 20.24 -1.18 12.04
C ASP A 108 19.86 -0.31 13.27
N LEU A 109 18.75 0.42 13.22
CA LEU A 109 18.21 1.17 14.36
C LEU A 109 17.77 0.26 15.52
N LEU A 110 17.20 -0.91 15.22
CA LEU A 110 16.81 -1.87 16.25
C LEU A 110 18.03 -2.42 16.99
N ALA A 111 19.11 -2.72 16.25
CA ALA A 111 20.36 -3.18 16.83
C ALA A 111 21.01 -2.11 17.72
N ASP A 112 20.97 -0.84 17.30
CA ASP A 112 21.53 0.28 18.07
C ASP A 112 20.67 0.66 19.29
N LYS A 113 19.35 0.81 19.10
CA LYS A 113 18.45 1.35 20.13
C LYS A 113 17.84 0.30 21.04
N LEU A 114 17.64 -0.93 20.54
CA LEU A 114 17.01 -2.03 21.27
C LEU A 114 17.82 -3.34 21.11
N PRO A 115 19.12 -3.34 21.48
CA PRO A 115 20.03 -4.47 21.21
C PRO A 115 19.53 -5.79 21.81
N ARG A 116 18.89 -5.75 23.00
CA ARG A 116 18.30 -6.94 23.62
C ARG A 116 17.20 -7.58 22.78
N LEU A 117 16.34 -6.75 22.18
CA LEU A 117 15.26 -7.21 21.31
C LEU A 117 15.84 -7.71 19.98
N SER A 118 16.80 -6.97 19.40
CA SER A 118 17.47 -7.39 18.17
C SER A 118 18.15 -8.75 18.32
N ALA A 119 18.88 -8.97 19.43
CA ALA A 119 19.52 -10.25 19.73
C ALA A 119 18.49 -11.38 19.89
N HIS A 120 17.40 -11.12 20.62
CA HIS A 120 16.35 -12.11 20.80
C HIS A 120 15.69 -12.52 19.48
N LEU A 121 15.35 -11.55 18.61
CA LEU A 121 14.78 -11.86 17.28
C LEU A 121 15.76 -12.68 16.43
N ALA A 122 17.05 -12.36 16.49
CA ALA A 122 18.09 -13.13 15.79
C ALA A 122 18.20 -14.57 16.32
N GLU A 123 18.22 -14.76 17.65
CA GLU A 123 18.23 -16.09 18.29
C GLU A 123 17.02 -16.94 17.88
N GLN A 124 15.85 -16.31 17.73
CA GLN A 124 14.62 -16.99 17.33
C GLN A 124 14.46 -17.10 15.80
N ASN A 125 15.43 -16.65 15.00
CA ASN A 125 15.35 -16.58 13.53
C ASN A 125 14.11 -15.84 13.00
N VAL A 126 13.68 -14.80 13.72
CA VAL A 126 12.53 -13.98 13.32
C VAL A 126 13.02 -12.77 12.52
N ASP A 127 12.67 -12.73 11.24
CA ASP A 127 12.88 -11.52 10.44
C ASP A 127 11.77 -10.51 10.74
N ILE A 128 12.14 -9.40 11.39
CA ILE A 128 11.23 -8.29 11.71
C ILE A 128 10.51 -7.73 10.47
N ASN A 129 11.12 -7.84 9.28
CA ASN A 129 10.52 -7.39 8.03
C ASN A 129 9.18 -8.06 7.75
N LEU A 130 8.96 -9.29 8.22
CA LEU A 130 7.69 -10.01 8.07
C LEU A 130 6.53 -9.27 8.74
N CYS A 131 6.81 -8.51 9.80
CA CYS A 131 5.83 -7.71 10.51
C CYS A 131 5.81 -6.26 9.98
N THR A 132 7.00 -5.70 9.74
CA THR A 132 7.14 -4.25 9.55
C THR A 132 7.01 -3.81 8.11
N PHE A 133 7.20 -4.69 7.12
CA PHE A 133 7.12 -4.30 5.71
C PHE A 133 5.77 -3.66 5.36
N ASN A 134 4.66 -4.22 5.88
CA ASN A 134 3.33 -3.66 5.65
C ASN A 134 3.12 -2.30 6.33
N TRP A 135 3.77 -2.04 7.48
CA TRP A 135 3.67 -0.75 8.17
C TRP A 135 4.16 0.36 7.25
N PHE A 136 5.31 0.16 6.61
CA PHE A 136 5.89 1.13 5.69
C PHE A 136 5.06 1.28 4.42
N LEU A 137 4.64 0.18 3.78
CA LEU A 137 3.85 0.26 2.55
C LEU A 137 2.50 0.96 2.74
N CYS A 138 1.88 0.83 3.93
CA CYS A 138 0.60 1.45 4.23
C CYS A 138 0.71 2.82 4.94
N ILE A 139 1.92 3.27 5.27
CA ILE A 139 2.15 4.47 6.11
C ILE A 139 1.40 4.34 7.46
N TYR A 140 1.56 3.17 8.09
CA TYR A 140 1.06 2.77 9.43
C TYR A 140 -0.47 2.54 9.54
#